data_AF-A0A0F9WNG3-F1
#
_entry.id   AF-A0A0F9WNG3-F1
#
_cell.length_a   1.000
_cell.length_b   1.000
_cell.length_c   1.000
_cell.angle_alpha   90.00
_cell.angle_beta   90.00
_cell.angle_gamma   90.00
#
_symmetry.space_group_name_H-M   'P 1'
#
loop_
_entity.id
_entity.type
_entity.pdbx_description
1 polymer ?
#
loop_
_entity_poly.entity_id
_entity_poly.type
_entity_poly.pdbx_seq_one_letter_code
_entity_poly.pdbx_strand_id
1 'polypeptide(L)'
;MSNVNIKRLVDNIRSGTSIYTPLVELVVNAIQAIDAKGIQNGLVEIEVLRTGQADVIDRLEDVDGFVVKDNGIGFTKSLSGKG
;
A
#
# COMPACT_ATOMS: atom_id res chain seq x y z
N MET A 1 -11.96 -16.93 17.51
CA MET A 1 -12.51 -16.55 16.19
C MET A 1 -11.81 -17.39 15.13
N SER A 2 -12.56 -18.13 14.31
CA SER A 2 -12.01 -19.18 13.44
C SER A 2 -11.42 -18.62 12.15
N ASN A 3 -10.31 -19.22 11.69
CA ASN A 3 -9.55 -18.86 10.49
C ASN A 3 -10.41 -18.79 9.20
N VAL A 4 -11.54 -19.50 9.18
CA VAL A 4 -12.51 -19.55 8.06
C VAL A 4 -13.19 -18.20 7.80
N ASN A 5 -13.46 -17.41 8.85
CA ASN A 5 -14.20 -16.15 8.71
C ASN A 5 -13.34 -15.02 8.11
N ILE A 6 -12.03 -15.01 8.38
CA ILE A 6 -11.11 -13.99 7.87
C ILE A 6 -10.93 -14.14 6.36
N LYS A 7 -10.75 -15.37 5.87
CA LYS A 7 -10.56 -15.63 4.43
C LYS A 7 -11.75 -15.17 3.59
N ARG A 8 -12.99 -15.52 3.98
CA ARG A 8 -14.20 -15.07 3.29
C ARG A 8 -14.34 -13.54 3.26
N LEU A 9 -13.96 -12.86 4.33
CA LEU A 9 -14.01 -11.40 4.39
C LEU A 9 -13.03 -10.76 3.40
N VAL A 10 -11.79 -11.26 3.35
CA VAL A 10 -10.76 -10.77 2.42
C VAL A 10 -11.16 -11.02 0.97
N ASP A 11 -11.68 -12.22 0.66
CA ASP A 11 -12.12 -12.59 -0.68
C ASP A 11 -13.27 -11.69 -1.16
N ASN A 12 -14.20 -11.35 -0.26
CA ASN A 12 -15.30 -10.44 -0.59
C ASN A 12 -14.81 -9.02 -0.91
N ILE A 13 -13.82 -8.49 -0.17
CA ILE A 13 -13.23 -7.17 -0.45
C ILE A 13 -12.57 -7.16 -1.83
N ARG A 14 -11.77 -8.19 -2.15
CA ARG A 14 -11.08 -8.31 -3.45
C ARG A 14 -12.05 -8.33 -4.64
N SER A 15 -13.23 -8.90 -4.48
CA SER A 15 -14.23 -9.01 -5.55
C SER A 15 -14.82 -7.66 -6.00
N GLY A 16 -14.69 -6.60 -5.18
CA GLY A 16 -15.27 -5.27 -5.44
C GLY A 16 -14.26 -4.17 -5.80
N THR A 17 -12.96 -4.46 -5.86
CA THR A 17 -11.90 -3.44 -5.99
C THR A 17 -10.99 -3.71 -7.18
N SER A 18 -10.49 -2.65 -7.82
CA SER A 18 -9.43 -2.77 -8.82
C SER A 18 -8.06 -2.88 -8.15
N ILE A 19 -7.04 -3.40 -8.86
CA ILE A 19 -5.65 -3.39 -8.38
C ILE A 19 -5.13 -1.97 -8.07
N TYR A 20 -5.76 -0.93 -8.64
CA TYR A 20 -5.42 0.46 -8.39
C TYR A 20 -6.06 1.03 -7.12
N THR A 21 -7.15 0.45 -6.64
CA THR A 21 -7.83 0.90 -5.41
C THR A 21 -6.90 0.94 -4.20
N PRO A 22 -6.15 -0.13 -3.86
CA PRO A 22 -5.25 -0.09 -2.70
C PRO A 22 -4.10 0.91 -2.89
N LEU A 23 -3.62 1.14 -4.12
CA LEU A 23 -2.57 2.11 -4.39
C LEU A 23 -3.08 3.55 -4.17
N VAL A 24 -4.28 3.86 -4.66
CA VAL A 24 -4.93 5.17 -4.46
C VAL A 24 -5.16 5.42 -2.97
N GLU A 25 -5.69 4.44 -2.24
CA GLU A 25 -5.89 4.54 -0.79
C GLU A 25 -4.59 4.81 -0.04
N LEU A 26 -3.51 4.12 -0.44
CA LEU A 26 -2.21 4.30 0.19
C LEU A 26 -1.64 5.71 -0.04
N VAL A 27 -1.77 6.25 -1.26
CA VAL A 27 -1.38 7.65 -1.57
C VAL A 27 -2.20 8.65 -0.77
N VAL A 28 -3.51 8.46 -0.66
CA VAL A 28 -4.38 9.33 0.15
C VAL A 28 -3.95 9.29 1.62
N ASN A 29 -3.68 8.11 2.17
CA ASN A 29 -3.20 7.96 3.55
C ASN A 29 -1.85 8.66 3.78
N ALA A 30 -0.93 8.57 2.81
CA ALA A 30 0.36 9.26 2.87
C ALA A 30 0.22 10.79 2.90
N ILE A 31 -0.66 11.36 2.04
CA ILE A 31 -0.94 12.80 2.03
C ILE A 31 -1.52 13.24 3.39
N GLN A 32 -2.50 12.50 3.91
CA GLN A 32 -3.09 12.80 5.23
C GLN A 32 -2.05 12.73 6.35
N ALA A 33 -1.12 11.78 6.29
CA ALA A 33 -0.05 11.63 7.27
C ALA A 33 0.97 12.79 7.22
N ILE A 34 1.24 13.32 6.02
CA ILE A 34 2.08 14.51 5.80
C ILE A 34 1.41 15.76 6.36
N ASP A 35 0.12 15.96 6.04
CA ASP A 35 -0.67 17.09 6.52
C ASP A 35 -0.78 17.08 8.05
N ALA A 36 -1.05 15.92 8.65
CA ALA A 36 -1.13 15.77 10.10
C ALA A 36 0.18 16.12 10.82
N LYS A 37 1.33 15.96 10.16
CA LYS A 37 2.64 16.33 10.69
C LYS A 37 3.00 17.80 10.42
N GLY A 38 2.29 18.49 9.53
CA GLY A 38 2.54 19.89 9.16
C GLY A 38 3.82 20.09 8.33
N ILE A 39 4.20 19.10 7.51
CA ILE A 39 5.41 19.18 6.67
C ILE A 39 5.13 20.03 5.43
N GLN A 40 5.94 21.06 5.18
CA GLN A 40 5.84 21.89 3.97
C GLN A 40 6.38 21.17 2.71
N ASN A 41 7.43 20.37 2.85
CA ASN A 41 8.04 19.58 1.77
C ASN A 41 7.60 18.11 1.85
N GLY A 42 6.29 17.89 1.76
CA GLY A 42 5.71 16.55 1.74
C GLY A 42 6.22 15.74 0.55
N LEU A 43 6.58 14.49 0.78
CA LEU A 43 7.08 13.59 -0.26
C LEU A 43 6.40 12.23 -0.13
N VAL A 44 5.82 11.77 -1.24
CA VAL A 44 5.33 10.40 -1.42
C VAL A 44 6.10 9.79 -2.58
N GLU A 45 6.88 8.75 -2.31
CA GLU A 45 7.66 8.02 -3.30
C GLU A 45 6.98 6.68 -3.60
N ILE A 46 6.73 6.40 -4.87
CA ILE A 46 6.15 5.14 -5.35
C ILE A 46 7.18 4.47 -6.25
N GLU A 47 7.68 3.32 -5.82
CA GLU A 47 8.58 2.46 -6.58
C GLU A 47 7.78 1.26 -7.12
N VAL A 48 7.81 1.07 -8.44
CA VAL A 48 7.13 -0.05 -9.11
C VAL A 48 8.11 -1.21 -9.23
N LEU A 49 7.77 -2.35 -8.65
CA LEU A 49 8.55 -3.56 -8.72
C LEU A 49 8.12 -4.38 -9.94
N ARG A 50 9.10 -4.73 -10.77
CA ARG A 50 8.94 -5.63 -11.92
C ARG A 50 10.06 -6.67 -11.89
N THR A 51 9.70 -7.93 -12.07
CA THR A 51 10.56 -9.09 -12.10
C THR A 51 10.31 -9.78 -13.43
N GLY A 52 11.38 -9.91 -14.20
CA GLY A 52 11.33 -10.39 -15.57
C GLY A 52 12.62 -10.01 -16.26
N GLN A 53 13.07 -10.86 -17.18
CA GLN A 53 14.22 -10.55 -18.01
C GLN A 53 13.68 -9.73 -19.18
N ALA A 54 14.02 -8.44 -19.23
CA ALA A 54 13.60 -7.57 -20.31
C ALA A 54 13.87 -8.24 -21.66
N ASP A 55 12.81 -8.69 -22.31
CA ASP A 55 12.92 -9.25 -23.65
C ASP A 55 13.47 -8.16 -24.59
N VAL A 56 14.21 -8.58 -25.62
CA VAL A 56 14.84 -7.69 -26.61
C VAL A 56 13.83 -6.80 -27.38
N ILE A 57 12.54 -7.05 -27.17
CA ILE A 57 11.40 -6.29 -27.69
C ILE A 57 10.90 -5.41 -26.55
N ASP A 58 10.79 -4.09 -26.74
CA ASP A 58 10.36 -3.03 -25.80
C ASP A 58 9.01 -3.28 -25.06
N ARG A 59 8.86 -4.41 -24.38
CA ARG A 59 7.73 -4.73 -23.53
C ARG A 59 8.18 -4.57 -22.10
N LEU A 60 7.48 -3.70 -21.38
CA LEU A 60 7.59 -3.64 -19.94
C LEU A 60 7.04 -4.94 -19.35
N GLU A 61 7.86 -5.60 -18.53
CA GLU A 61 7.48 -6.76 -17.73
C GLU A 61 6.26 -6.48 -16.86
N ASP A 62 5.55 -7.51 -16.41
CA ASP A 62 4.40 -7.34 -15.52
C ASP A 62 4.79 -6.65 -14.20
N VAL A 63 3.82 -5.97 -13.58
CA VAL A 63 4.02 -5.33 -12.28
C VAL A 63 3.81 -6.37 -11.18
N ASP A 64 4.85 -6.65 -10.41
CA ASP A 64 4.78 -7.58 -9.27
C ASP A 64 4.34 -6.90 -7.98
N GLY A 65 4.57 -5.59 -7.87
CA GLY A 65 4.20 -4.87 -6.69
C GLY A 65 4.64 -3.42 -6.68
N PHE A 66 4.42 -2.79 -5.53
CA PHE A 66 4.76 -1.41 -5.28
C PHE A 66 5.40 -1.29 -3.89
N VAL A 67 6.42 -0.46 -3.77
CA VAL A 67 6.90 0.06 -2.49
C VAL A 67 6.50 1.53 -2.44
N VAL A 68 5.79 1.91 -1.39
CA VAL A 68 5.39 3.30 -1.18
C VAL A 68 5.96 3.81 0.13
N LYS A 69 6.59 5.00 0.08
CA LYS A 69 7.20 5.67 1.22
C LYS A 69 6.65 7.08 1.33
N ASP A 70 6.38 7.51 2.55
CA ASP A 70 6.03 8.89 2.87
C ASP A 70 6.89 9.42 4.02
N ASN A 71 7.01 10.74 4.12
CA ASN A 71 7.74 11.40 5.21
C ASN A 71 6.82 11.92 6.33
N GLY A 72 5.56 11.46 6.39
CA GLY A 72 4.52 11.90 7.31
C GLY A 72 4.70 11.45 8.77
N ILE A 73 3.59 11.45 9.52
CA ILE A 73 3.57 11.16 10.97
C ILE A 73 3.88 9.70 11.33
N GLY A 74 3.75 8.78 10.37
CA GLY A 74 3.99 7.35 10.57
C GLY A 74 3.02 6.70 11.56
N PHE A 75 3.33 5.49 11.99
CA PHE A 75 2.51 4.70 12.90
C PHE A 75 3.15 4.62 14.30
N THR A 76 2.36 4.75 15.35
CA THR A 76 2.81 4.47 16.73
C THR A 76 2.43 3.07 17.14
N LYS A 77 3.31 2.38 17.87
CA LYS A 77 3.05 1.04 18.39
C LYS A 77 2.33 1.14 19.75
N SER A 78 1.01 1.28 19.77
CA SER A 78 0.25 1.12 21.01
C SER A 78 -0.10 -0.36 21.23
N LEU A 79 0.77 -1.09 21.94
CA LEU A 79 0.41 -2.40 22.49
C LEU A 79 -0.28 -2.18 23.84
N SER A 80 -1.60 -1.99 23.88
CA SER A 80 -2.35 -2.18 25.12
C SER A 80 -2.69 -3.67 25.28
N GLY A 81 -1.67 -4.45 25.63
CA GLY A 81 -1.89 -5.78 26.18
C GLY A 81 -2.56 -5.62 27.55
N LYS A 82 -3.88 -5.82 27.61
CA LYS A 82 -4.50 -6.23 28.87
C LYS A 82 -4.25 -7.73 29.00
N GLY A 83 -3.36 -8.08 29.94
CA GLY A 83 -3.30 -9.42 30.51
C GLY A 83 -4.59 -9.77 31.26
#